data_AF-A0A923RQS3-F1
#
_entry.id   AF-A0A923RQS3-F1
#
_cell.length_a   1.000
_cell.length_b   1.000
_cell.length_c   1.000
_cell.angle_alpha   90.00
_cell.angle_beta   90.00
_cell.angle_gamma   90.00
#
_symmetry.space_group_name_H-M   'P 1'
#
loop_
_entity.id
_entity.type
_entity.pdbx_description
1 polymer ?
#
loop_
_entity_poly.entity_id
_entity_poly.type
_entity_poly.pdbx_seq_one_letter_code
_entity_poly.pdbx_strand_id
1 'polypeptide(L)'
;MKIVGLITEYNPFHNGHRYHIEEAKRITGADTAIVIMSGDYVQRGTPAVMPKRLRAEMALKCGASAVFELPVCYATGSAELFARGAVSFLDRLNIVDALCFGSECNDLEGLNTIADILLEEPPQYRQRLQAELKEGKSFPAARQEALAAYSGSKDRAFLLNDPNNILGIEYLKALKKIKSSIRPYTIKRKESHYHDTALSSQYSSASAIRSLLAYSSSSIHTSSFGSTFENTPFSNILGELESQVPSCCLELLKDYHHVLYPVYQNDFSLILKYKLLNKKPKEFIRYNDVSEELANRICSCLNDFFNYKQFCELLKTREVTQTRINRALLHIMLGIKKENIETSTQQGGHFYARLLGFRKDREKILPLISKKSSLPLLVRSTDIEALTGTAKKMLTQDILASNLYTSVITDKYKTAFANEYNQPVIKV
;
A
#
# COMPACT_ATOMS: atom_id res chain seq x y z
N MET A 1 24.96 -13.01 -7.90
CA MET A 1 23.97 -12.71 -6.85
C MET A 1 22.64 -12.56 -7.54
N LYS A 2 21.67 -13.43 -7.21
CA LYS A 2 20.31 -13.39 -7.70
C LYS A 2 19.40 -12.69 -6.69
N ILE A 3 18.55 -11.78 -7.16
CA ILE A 3 17.75 -10.89 -6.31
C ILE A 3 16.26 -11.03 -6.66
N VAL A 4 15.45 -11.31 -5.64
CA VAL A 4 14.00 -11.24 -5.74
C VAL A 4 13.48 -9.92 -5.17
N GLY A 5 12.67 -9.22 -5.96
CA GLY A 5 11.92 -8.05 -5.53
C GLY A 5 10.56 -8.44 -4.95
N LEU A 6 10.16 -7.78 -3.87
CA LEU A 6 8.87 -7.94 -3.21
C LEU A 6 8.19 -6.57 -3.11
N ILE A 7 6.90 -6.50 -3.48
CA ILE A 7 6.10 -5.28 -3.41
C ILE A 7 5.11 -5.42 -2.25
N THR A 8 5.21 -4.57 -1.24
CA THR A 8 4.52 -4.80 0.04
C THR A 8 3.98 -3.53 0.71
N GLU A 9 3.16 -3.72 1.74
CA GLU A 9 2.71 -2.64 2.65
C GLU A 9 3.10 -2.91 4.12
N TYR A 10 3.17 -4.20 4.50
CA TYR A 10 3.45 -4.68 5.86
C TYR A 10 2.65 -3.97 6.94
N ASN A 11 1.32 -3.96 6.84
CA ASN A 11 0.43 -3.12 7.64
C ASN A 11 -0.46 -3.91 8.64
N PRO A 12 0.06 -4.53 9.73
CA PRO A 12 1.47 -4.59 10.14
C PRO A 12 2.23 -5.79 9.54
N PHE A 13 3.52 -5.91 9.83
CA PHE A 13 4.29 -7.12 9.52
C PHE A 13 3.80 -8.31 10.37
N HIS A 14 3.72 -9.52 9.79
CA HIS A 14 3.20 -10.72 10.47
C HIS A 14 3.79 -12.01 9.86
N ASN A 15 3.45 -13.18 10.42
CA ASN A 15 4.00 -14.47 10.02
C ASN A 15 3.81 -14.81 8.54
N GLY A 16 2.66 -14.44 7.95
CA GLY A 16 2.42 -14.57 6.51
C GLY A 16 3.46 -13.81 5.65
N HIS A 17 3.88 -12.62 6.08
CA HIS A 17 4.91 -11.83 5.39
C HIS A 17 6.31 -12.45 5.52
N ARG A 18 6.67 -12.98 6.70
CA ARG A 18 7.93 -13.72 6.87
C ARG A 18 7.97 -14.93 5.93
N TYR A 19 6.89 -15.71 5.93
CA TYR A 19 6.74 -16.84 5.02
C TYR A 19 6.89 -16.42 3.55
N HIS A 20 6.29 -15.29 3.13
CA HIS A 20 6.45 -14.79 1.76
C HIS A 20 7.90 -14.46 1.42
N ILE A 21 8.66 -13.81 2.31
CA ILE A 21 10.08 -13.52 2.09
C ILE A 21 10.90 -14.81 1.93
N GLU A 22 10.68 -15.78 2.83
CA GLU A 22 11.39 -17.06 2.84
C GLU A 22 11.09 -17.88 1.58
N GLU A 23 9.80 -18.04 1.27
CA GLU A 23 9.34 -18.82 0.14
C GLU A 23 9.72 -18.18 -1.19
N ALA A 24 9.64 -16.85 -1.30
CA ALA A 24 10.08 -16.12 -2.48
C ALA A 24 11.56 -16.39 -2.78
N LYS A 25 12.45 -16.34 -1.78
CA LYS A 25 13.86 -16.68 -1.97
C LYS A 25 14.03 -18.14 -2.40
N ARG A 26 13.28 -19.07 -1.77
CA ARG A 26 13.34 -20.51 -2.08
C ARG A 26 12.92 -20.81 -3.53
N ILE A 27 11.75 -20.37 -3.96
CA ILE A 27 11.21 -20.73 -5.29
C ILE A 27 11.90 -20.00 -6.44
N THR A 28 12.47 -18.83 -6.17
CA THR A 28 13.25 -18.09 -7.16
C THR A 28 14.72 -18.51 -7.15
N GLY A 29 15.20 -19.21 -6.12
CA GLY A 29 16.63 -19.45 -5.91
C GLY A 29 17.43 -18.16 -5.70
N ALA A 30 16.80 -17.09 -5.19
CA ALA A 30 17.46 -15.81 -4.95
C ALA A 30 18.31 -15.85 -3.68
N ASP A 31 19.50 -15.26 -3.75
CA ASP A 31 20.41 -15.10 -2.61
C ASP A 31 19.86 -14.09 -1.58
N THR A 32 19.04 -13.16 -2.06
CA THR A 32 18.55 -12.03 -1.27
C THR A 32 17.19 -11.53 -1.77
N ALA A 33 16.40 -10.96 -0.85
CA ALA A 33 15.17 -10.24 -1.16
C ALA A 33 15.36 -8.74 -0.94
N ILE A 34 14.88 -7.92 -1.88
CA ILE A 34 14.66 -6.49 -1.67
C ILE A 34 13.18 -6.20 -1.63
N VAL A 35 12.80 -5.25 -0.79
CA VAL A 35 11.40 -4.86 -0.60
C VAL A 35 11.23 -3.44 -1.11
N ILE A 36 10.22 -3.21 -1.95
CA ILE A 36 9.63 -1.89 -2.13
C ILE A 36 8.31 -1.84 -1.36
N MET A 37 8.21 -0.91 -0.43
CA MET A 37 7.13 -0.85 0.55
C MET A 37 6.39 0.48 0.46
N SER A 38 5.06 0.45 0.55
CA SER A 38 4.27 1.66 0.79
C SER A 38 4.82 2.44 1.99
N GLY A 39 4.92 3.76 1.84
CA GLY A 39 5.23 4.69 2.93
C GLY A 39 4.12 4.73 3.97
N ASP A 40 3.92 5.87 4.63
CA ASP A 40 2.99 5.98 5.77
C ASP A 40 1.50 5.86 5.43
N TYR A 41 1.18 5.77 4.13
CA TYR A 41 -0.15 5.55 3.59
C TYR A 41 -0.15 4.38 2.61
N VAL A 42 -1.24 3.62 2.60
CA VAL A 42 -1.37 2.37 1.85
C VAL A 42 -2.37 2.47 0.69
N GLN A 43 -2.31 1.51 -0.24
CA GLN A 43 -3.05 1.46 -1.50
C GLN A 43 -4.56 1.55 -1.31
N ARG A 44 -5.05 1.12 -0.14
CA ARG A 44 -6.46 1.20 0.20
C ARG A 44 -6.96 2.61 0.48
N GLY A 45 -6.10 3.62 0.41
CA GLY A 45 -6.44 5.01 0.66
C GLY A 45 -6.54 5.34 2.15
N THR A 46 -5.75 4.66 2.98
CA THR A 46 -5.76 4.83 4.45
C THR A 46 -4.34 5.02 4.98
N PRO A 47 -4.17 5.64 6.17
CA PRO A 47 -2.88 5.56 6.86
C PRO A 47 -2.50 4.10 7.15
N ALA A 48 -1.20 3.82 7.18
CA ALA A 48 -0.68 2.60 7.78
C ALA A 48 -0.95 2.64 9.29
N VAL A 49 -1.14 1.47 9.92
CA VAL A 49 -1.38 1.34 11.37
C VAL A 49 -0.15 1.76 12.17
N MET A 50 1.03 1.74 11.56
CA MET A 50 2.31 2.10 12.18
C MET A 50 3.26 2.76 11.16
N PRO A 51 4.21 3.59 11.62
CA PRO A 51 5.14 4.30 10.73
C PRO A 51 5.90 3.37 9.80
N LYS A 52 6.22 3.86 8.59
CA LYS A 52 7.03 3.12 7.60
C LYS A 52 8.38 2.67 8.13
N ARG A 53 8.99 3.44 9.04
CA ARG A 53 10.27 3.10 9.65
C ARG A 53 10.19 1.83 10.49
N LEU A 54 9.16 1.72 11.34
CA LEU A 54 8.93 0.53 12.16
C LEU A 54 8.68 -0.71 11.31
N ARG A 55 7.86 -0.58 10.25
CA ARG A 55 7.59 -1.66 9.30
C ARG A 55 8.82 -2.09 8.50
N ALA A 56 9.66 -1.13 8.11
CA ALA A 56 10.92 -1.41 7.42
C ALA A 56 11.88 -2.17 8.33
N GLU A 57 12.01 -1.77 9.61
CA GLU A 57 12.85 -2.48 10.57
C GLU A 57 12.38 -3.93 10.79
N MET A 58 11.07 -4.14 10.95
CA MET A 58 10.48 -5.48 11.05
C MET A 58 10.82 -6.35 9.83
N ALA A 59 10.71 -5.79 8.62
CA ALA A 59 11.05 -6.51 7.39
C ALA A 59 12.53 -6.89 7.32
N LEU A 60 13.43 -5.99 7.72
CA LEU A 60 14.88 -6.25 7.75
C LEU A 60 15.22 -7.37 8.76
N LYS A 61 14.68 -7.30 9.97
CA LYS A 61 14.83 -8.36 11.00
C LYS A 61 14.26 -9.71 10.53
N CYS A 62 13.31 -9.70 9.59
CA CYS A 62 12.67 -10.90 9.04
C CYS A 62 13.22 -11.37 7.68
N GLY A 63 14.37 -10.85 7.24
CA GLY A 63 15.11 -11.43 6.10
C GLY A 63 15.06 -10.64 4.79
N ALA A 64 14.48 -9.44 4.76
CA ALA A 64 14.72 -8.48 3.69
C ALA A 64 16.12 -7.85 3.83
N SER A 65 16.85 -7.69 2.73
CA SER A 65 18.20 -7.11 2.77
C SER A 65 18.22 -5.60 2.67
N ALA A 66 17.25 -5.04 1.93
CA ALA A 66 17.04 -3.61 1.80
C ALA A 66 15.55 -3.33 1.63
N VAL A 67 15.07 -2.23 2.21
CA VAL A 67 13.69 -1.76 2.10
C VAL A 67 13.70 -0.37 1.51
N PHE A 68 12.94 -0.18 0.44
CA PHE A 68 12.76 1.08 -0.27
C PHE A 68 11.34 1.58 -0.11
N GLU A 69 11.17 2.90 -0.10
CA GLU A 69 9.85 3.51 -0.10
C GLU A 69 9.29 3.61 -1.53
N LEU A 70 8.05 3.15 -1.70
CA LEU A 70 7.23 3.47 -2.87
C LEU A 70 6.63 4.87 -2.67
N PRO A 71 6.82 5.83 -3.60
CA PRO A 71 6.30 7.17 -3.46
C PRO A 71 4.80 7.19 -3.24
N VAL A 72 4.33 8.14 -2.44
CA VAL A 72 2.97 8.17 -1.94
C VAL A 72 1.94 8.23 -3.07
N CYS A 73 2.27 8.92 -4.18
CA CYS A 73 1.40 9.01 -5.35
C CYS A 73 1.15 7.65 -6.04
N TYR A 74 2.08 6.70 -5.94
CA TYR A 74 1.92 5.33 -6.40
C TYR A 74 1.39 4.43 -5.28
N ALA A 75 1.92 4.57 -4.07
CA ALA A 75 1.54 3.77 -2.90
C ALA A 75 0.05 3.91 -2.57
N THR A 76 -0.56 5.06 -2.83
CA THR A 76 -1.99 5.30 -2.60
C THR A 76 -2.81 5.26 -3.88
N GLY A 77 -2.28 4.71 -4.98
CA GLY A 77 -2.94 4.64 -6.28
C GLY A 77 -3.95 3.49 -6.43
N SER A 78 -4.59 3.41 -7.60
CA SER A 78 -5.30 2.19 -8.03
C SER A 78 -4.33 1.00 -8.14
N ALA A 79 -4.84 -0.23 -8.23
CA ALA A 79 -3.99 -1.41 -8.41
C ALA A 79 -3.05 -1.29 -9.62
N GLU A 80 -3.55 -0.74 -10.73
CA GLU A 80 -2.75 -0.46 -11.92
C GLU A 80 -1.64 0.58 -11.65
N LEU A 81 -1.96 1.70 -11.01
CA LEU A 81 -0.98 2.76 -10.73
C LEU A 81 0.08 2.30 -9.71
N PHE A 82 -0.36 1.58 -8.68
CA PHE A 82 0.48 0.97 -7.66
C PHE A 82 1.47 -0.02 -8.28
N ALA A 83 0.98 -0.96 -9.08
CA ALA A 83 1.78 -1.94 -9.79
C ALA A 83 2.77 -1.27 -10.76
N ARG A 84 2.32 -0.26 -11.51
CA ARG A 84 3.17 0.48 -12.44
C ARG A 84 4.33 1.16 -11.74
N GLY A 85 4.09 1.86 -10.63
CA GLY A 85 5.14 2.53 -9.86
C GLY A 85 6.14 1.53 -9.27
N ALA A 86 5.64 0.47 -8.65
CA ALA A 86 6.48 -0.52 -7.97
C ALA A 86 7.29 -1.40 -8.93
N VAL A 87 6.70 -1.85 -10.03
CA VAL A 87 7.41 -2.63 -11.06
C VAL A 87 8.42 -1.76 -11.80
N SER A 88 8.06 -0.51 -12.13
CA SER A 88 9.01 0.43 -12.75
C SER A 88 10.22 0.70 -11.87
N PHE A 89 10.03 0.81 -10.54
CA PHE A 89 11.15 0.91 -9.59
C PHE A 89 12.07 -0.30 -9.68
N LEU A 90 11.51 -1.52 -9.50
CA LEU A 90 12.30 -2.75 -9.45
C LEU A 90 13.06 -2.97 -10.76
N ASP A 91 12.43 -2.73 -11.90
CA ASP A 91 13.04 -2.82 -13.22
C ASP A 91 14.21 -1.85 -13.36
N ARG A 92 14.01 -0.59 -12.98
CA ARG A 92 15.03 0.47 -13.11
C ARG A 92 16.21 0.36 -12.15
N LEU A 93 16.12 -0.49 -11.14
CA LEU A 93 17.28 -0.86 -10.33
C LEU A 93 18.30 -1.70 -11.12
N ASN A 94 17.90 -2.35 -12.22
CA ASN A 94 18.75 -3.17 -13.10
C ASN A 94 19.52 -4.31 -12.39
N ILE A 95 19.03 -4.74 -11.23
CA ILE A 95 19.66 -5.78 -10.40
C ILE A 95 18.66 -6.84 -9.96
N VAL A 96 17.37 -6.64 -10.23
CA VAL A 96 16.29 -7.54 -9.81
C VAL A 96 16.09 -8.58 -10.90
N ASP A 97 16.18 -9.86 -10.54
CA ASP A 97 16.02 -10.98 -11.48
C ASP A 97 14.60 -11.52 -11.48
N ALA A 98 13.94 -11.47 -10.32
CA ALA A 98 12.62 -12.04 -10.11
C ALA A 98 11.72 -11.11 -9.31
N LEU A 99 10.42 -11.14 -9.59
CA LEU A 99 9.37 -10.54 -8.78
C LEU A 99 8.51 -11.66 -8.23
N CYS A 100 8.36 -11.73 -6.90
CA CYS A 100 7.48 -12.71 -6.27
C CYS A 100 6.36 -12.02 -5.49
N PHE A 101 5.12 -12.39 -5.80
CA PHE A 101 3.92 -11.91 -5.10
C PHE A 101 3.10 -13.08 -4.56
N GLY A 102 2.35 -12.86 -3.49
CA GLY A 102 1.37 -13.83 -3.01
C GLY A 102 0.08 -13.73 -3.82
N SER A 103 -0.57 -14.86 -4.12
CA SER A 103 -1.90 -14.90 -4.72
C SER A 103 -2.79 -15.95 -4.06
N GLU A 104 -4.10 -15.80 -4.19
CA GLU A 104 -5.08 -16.77 -3.68
C GLU A 104 -5.08 -18.05 -4.52
N CYS A 105 -4.90 -17.93 -5.83
CA CYS A 105 -4.97 -19.05 -6.78
C CYS A 105 -3.66 -19.84 -6.93
N ASN A 106 -2.50 -19.20 -6.71
CA ASN A 106 -1.19 -19.71 -7.09
C ASN A 106 -1.09 -20.19 -8.56
N ASP A 107 -1.90 -19.63 -9.46
CA ASP A 107 -1.93 -19.95 -10.88
C ASP A 107 -1.31 -18.81 -11.70
N LEU A 108 0.00 -18.88 -11.91
CA LEU A 108 0.70 -17.84 -12.68
C LEU A 108 0.22 -17.79 -14.13
N GLU A 109 -0.09 -18.93 -14.74
CA GLU A 109 -0.49 -19.00 -16.16
C GLU A 109 -1.87 -18.37 -16.37
N GLY A 110 -2.83 -18.68 -15.50
CA GLY A 110 -4.15 -18.06 -15.51
C GLY A 110 -4.08 -16.54 -15.30
N LEU A 111 -3.32 -16.08 -14.30
CA LEU A 111 -3.09 -14.64 -14.08
C LEU A 111 -2.42 -13.98 -15.30
N ASN A 112 -1.47 -14.67 -15.94
CA ASN A 112 -0.77 -14.15 -17.11
C ASN A 112 -1.67 -14.02 -18.33
N THR A 113 -2.54 -15.00 -18.56
CA THR A 113 -3.55 -14.96 -19.64
C THR A 113 -4.50 -13.78 -19.46
N ILE A 114 -4.97 -13.57 -18.22
CA ILE A 114 -5.85 -12.45 -17.91
C ILE A 114 -5.11 -11.11 -18.10
N ALA A 115 -3.84 -11.05 -17.70
CA ALA A 115 -3.01 -9.86 -17.91
C ALA A 115 -2.85 -9.52 -19.40
N ASP A 116 -2.73 -10.50 -20.30
CA ASP A 116 -2.68 -10.27 -21.76
C ASP A 116 -3.97 -9.64 -22.28
N ILE A 117 -5.12 -10.24 -21.96
CA ILE A 117 -6.43 -9.74 -22.39
C ILE A 117 -6.64 -8.29 -21.91
N LEU A 118 -6.29 -8.02 -20.66
CA LEU A 118 -6.48 -6.71 -20.02
C LEU A 118 -5.39 -5.69 -20.39
N LEU A 119 -4.34 -6.10 -21.09
CA LEU A 119 -3.32 -5.22 -21.65
C LEU A 119 -3.63 -4.88 -23.12
N GLU A 120 -4.07 -5.86 -23.90
CA GLU A 120 -4.44 -5.69 -25.32
C GLU A 120 -5.81 -5.03 -25.49
N GLU A 121 -6.73 -5.27 -24.55
CA GLU A 121 -8.14 -4.88 -24.61
C GLU A 121 -8.81 -5.14 -25.98
N PRO A 122 -9.01 -6.41 -26.37
CA PRO A 122 -9.62 -6.77 -27.64
C PRO A 122 -10.99 -6.07 -27.85
N PRO A 123 -11.38 -5.75 -29.11
CA PRO A 123 -12.63 -5.03 -29.38
C PRO A 123 -13.88 -5.67 -28.76
N GLN A 124 -13.98 -7.01 -28.80
CA GLN A 124 -15.11 -7.75 -28.22
C GLN A 124 -15.18 -7.56 -26.69
N TYR A 125 -14.04 -7.63 -26.01
CA TYR A 125 -13.94 -7.36 -24.58
C TYR A 125 -14.33 -5.91 -24.25
N ARG A 126 -13.82 -4.92 -25.00
CA ARG A 126 -14.14 -3.50 -24.78
C ARG A 126 -15.62 -3.18 -24.98
N GLN A 127 -16.23 -3.72 -26.04
CA GLN A 127 -17.66 -3.55 -26.29
C GLN A 127 -18.49 -4.10 -25.12
N ARG A 128 -18.13 -5.29 -24.62
CA ARG A 128 -18.82 -5.88 -23.47
C ARG A 128 -18.63 -5.05 -22.21
N LEU A 129 -17.39 -4.64 -21.89
CA LEU A 129 -17.11 -3.78 -20.74
C LEU A 129 -17.94 -2.49 -20.75
N GLN A 130 -18.06 -1.84 -21.90
CA GLN A 130 -18.88 -0.63 -22.05
C GLN A 130 -20.37 -0.90 -21.85
N ALA A 131 -20.89 -2.03 -22.32
CA ALA A 131 -22.29 -2.41 -22.08
C ALA A 131 -22.56 -2.60 -20.58
N GLU A 132 -21.70 -3.34 -19.88
CA GLU A 132 -21.81 -3.60 -18.45
C GLU A 132 -21.71 -2.32 -17.61
N LEU A 133 -20.85 -1.37 -18.00
CA LEU A 133 -20.76 -0.06 -17.36
C LEU A 133 -22.02 0.80 -17.58
N LYS A 134 -22.64 0.73 -18.77
CA LYS A 134 -23.90 1.43 -19.07
C LYS A 134 -25.07 0.93 -18.25
N GLU A 135 -25.03 -0.34 -17.80
CA GLU A 135 -26.00 -0.90 -16.83
C GLU A 135 -25.79 -0.37 -15.39
N GLY A 136 -24.76 0.45 -15.18
CA GLY A 136 -24.44 1.06 -13.89
C GLY A 136 -23.74 0.11 -12.93
N LYS A 137 -23.10 -0.95 -13.43
CA LYS A 137 -22.20 -1.80 -12.65
C LYS A 137 -20.93 -1.03 -12.28
N SER A 138 -20.38 -1.31 -11.10
CA SER A 138 -19.05 -0.79 -10.74
C SER A 138 -17.98 -1.29 -11.70
N PHE A 139 -16.91 -0.52 -11.91
CA PHE A 139 -15.83 -0.91 -12.84
C PHE A 139 -15.27 -2.33 -12.59
N PRO A 140 -14.98 -2.77 -11.34
CA PRO A 140 -14.54 -4.15 -11.10
C PRO A 140 -15.55 -5.20 -11.54
N ALA A 141 -16.84 -4.99 -11.25
CA ALA A 141 -17.91 -5.91 -11.64
C ALA A 141 -18.08 -5.97 -13.17
N ALA A 142 -18.09 -4.80 -13.82
CA ALA A 142 -18.17 -4.72 -15.28
C ALA A 142 -16.96 -5.39 -15.97
N ARG A 143 -15.75 -5.22 -15.42
CA ARG A 143 -14.51 -5.86 -15.88
C ARG A 143 -14.59 -7.37 -15.77
N GLN A 144 -15.12 -7.89 -14.66
CA GLN A 144 -15.29 -9.32 -14.45
C GLN A 144 -16.25 -9.94 -15.47
N GLU A 145 -17.43 -9.33 -15.65
CA GLU A 145 -18.45 -9.84 -16.59
C GLU A 145 -17.95 -9.80 -18.04
N ALA A 146 -17.25 -8.72 -18.43
CA ALA A 146 -16.64 -8.60 -19.74
C ALA A 146 -15.56 -9.66 -19.99
N LEU A 147 -14.75 -9.97 -18.98
CA LEU A 147 -13.73 -11.00 -19.08
C LEU A 147 -14.35 -12.41 -19.18
N ALA A 148 -15.39 -12.70 -18.39
CA ALA A 148 -16.12 -13.96 -18.42
C ALA A 148 -16.74 -14.20 -19.81
N ALA A 149 -17.35 -13.17 -20.39
CA ALA A 149 -17.93 -13.23 -21.72
C ALA A 149 -16.88 -13.42 -22.83
N TYR A 150 -15.73 -12.75 -22.72
CA TYR A 150 -14.67 -12.83 -23.74
C TYR A 150 -13.93 -14.17 -23.73
N SER A 151 -13.61 -14.70 -22.55
CA SER A 151 -12.80 -15.92 -22.39
C SER A 151 -13.57 -17.22 -22.64
N GLY A 152 -14.91 -17.17 -22.81
CA GLY A 152 -15.76 -18.35 -23.01
C GLY A 152 -15.79 -19.33 -21.84
N SER A 153 -15.07 -19.04 -20.76
CA SER A 153 -14.93 -19.88 -19.56
C SER A 153 -15.12 -19.02 -18.32
N LYS A 154 -16.16 -19.32 -17.55
CA LYS A 154 -16.36 -18.67 -16.23
C LYS A 154 -15.21 -18.98 -15.26
N ASP A 155 -14.46 -20.04 -15.54
CA ASP A 155 -13.38 -20.59 -14.72
C ASP A 155 -12.14 -19.68 -14.58
N ARG A 156 -12.06 -18.55 -15.29
CA ARG A 156 -10.93 -17.61 -15.11
C ARG A 156 -11.36 -16.24 -14.61
N ALA A 157 -12.62 -15.85 -14.82
CA ALA A 157 -13.13 -14.56 -14.38
C ALA A 157 -13.20 -14.42 -12.84
N PHE A 158 -13.33 -15.53 -12.11
CA PHE A 158 -13.31 -15.51 -10.65
C PHE A 158 -11.96 -15.04 -10.08
N LEU A 159 -10.86 -15.13 -10.84
CA LEU A 159 -9.55 -14.64 -10.41
C LEU A 159 -9.54 -13.12 -10.19
N LEU A 160 -10.49 -12.38 -10.76
CA LEU A 160 -10.68 -10.96 -10.50
C LEU A 160 -11.45 -10.65 -9.21
N ASN A 161 -11.92 -11.65 -8.46
CA ASN A 161 -12.60 -11.42 -7.17
C ASN A 161 -11.62 -11.11 -6.05
N ASP A 162 -10.44 -11.74 -6.10
CA ASP A 162 -9.52 -11.69 -5.00
C ASP A 162 -8.47 -10.58 -5.18
N PRO A 163 -8.23 -9.76 -4.15
CA PRO A 163 -7.37 -8.59 -4.33
C PRO A 163 -5.90 -8.89 -4.58
N ASN A 164 -5.35 -10.01 -4.10
CA ASN A 164 -3.96 -10.34 -4.40
C ASN A 164 -3.80 -10.92 -5.81
N ASN A 165 -4.79 -11.66 -6.32
CA ASN A 165 -4.88 -12.00 -7.74
C ASN A 165 -4.97 -10.73 -8.63
N ILE A 166 -5.81 -9.75 -8.27
CA ILE A 166 -5.89 -8.46 -9.00
C ILE A 166 -4.52 -7.77 -9.03
N LEU A 167 -3.84 -7.66 -7.88
CA LEU A 167 -2.51 -7.08 -7.79
C LEU A 167 -1.49 -7.85 -8.66
N GLY A 168 -1.51 -9.18 -8.60
CA GLY A 168 -0.68 -10.05 -9.44
C GLY A 168 -0.86 -9.77 -10.92
N ILE A 169 -2.11 -9.67 -11.39
CA ILE A 169 -2.44 -9.33 -12.78
C ILE A 169 -1.88 -7.95 -13.15
N GLU A 170 -2.03 -6.94 -12.29
CA GLU A 170 -1.52 -5.60 -12.56
C GLU A 170 0.03 -5.56 -12.57
N TYR A 171 0.71 -6.38 -11.76
CA TYR A 171 2.17 -6.55 -11.83
C TYR A 171 2.59 -7.17 -13.17
N LEU A 172 1.90 -8.21 -13.63
CA LEU A 172 2.16 -8.86 -14.91
C LEU A 172 1.93 -7.89 -16.08
N LYS A 173 0.83 -7.13 -16.05
CA LYS A 173 0.58 -6.05 -17.02
C LYS A 173 1.71 -5.03 -17.02
N ALA A 174 2.16 -4.58 -15.84
CA ALA A 174 3.23 -3.59 -15.73
C ALA A 174 4.57 -4.13 -16.29
N LEU A 175 4.94 -5.38 -15.98
CA LEU A 175 6.14 -6.04 -16.50
C LEU A 175 6.11 -6.12 -18.03
N LYS A 176 4.98 -6.57 -18.60
CA LYS A 176 4.80 -6.68 -20.06
C LYS A 176 4.86 -5.32 -20.75
N LYS A 177 4.18 -4.32 -20.18
CA LYS A 177 4.11 -2.96 -20.75
C LYS A 177 5.48 -2.30 -20.88
N ILE A 178 6.38 -2.54 -19.93
CA ILE A 178 7.76 -2.00 -19.97
C ILE A 178 8.76 -2.98 -20.59
N LYS A 179 8.31 -4.16 -21.05
CA LYS A 179 9.15 -5.25 -21.58
C LYS A 179 10.28 -5.62 -20.62
N SER A 180 9.97 -5.70 -19.33
CA SER A 180 10.94 -6.01 -18.28
C SER A 180 11.54 -7.40 -18.45
N SER A 181 12.80 -7.55 -18.07
CA SER A 181 13.47 -8.86 -17.98
C SER A 181 13.20 -9.59 -16.66
N ILE A 182 12.56 -8.91 -15.69
CA ILE A 182 12.21 -9.49 -14.39
C ILE A 182 11.22 -10.64 -14.59
N ARG A 183 11.56 -11.80 -14.03
CA ARG A 183 10.72 -13.00 -14.11
C ARG A 183 9.66 -13.00 -13.00
N PRO A 184 8.35 -13.10 -13.32
CA PRO A 184 7.31 -13.15 -12.31
C PRO A 184 7.19 -14.55 -11.69
N TYR A 185 6.88 -14.58 -10.40
CA TYR A 185 6.58 -15.77 -9.62
C TYR A 185 5.39 -15.47 -8.71
N THR A 186 4.54 -16.48 -8.47
CA THR A 186 3.49 -16.40 -7.45
C THR A 186 3.68 -17.50 -6.40
N ILE A 187 3.21 -17.23 -5.19
CA ILE A 187 3.08 -18.23 -4.12
C ILE A 187 1.65 -18.22 -3.58
N LYS A 188 1.17 -19.40 -3.15
CA LYS A 188 -0.11 -19.47 -2.43
C LYS A 188 0.01 -18.79 -1.07
N ARG A 189 -0.91 -17.89 -0.75
CA ARG A 189 -1.01 -17.31 0.59
C ARG A 189 -1.36 -18.40 1.61
N LYS A 190 -0.71 -18.38 2.77
CA LYS A 190 -1.04 -19.23 3.94
C LYS A 190 -2.01 -18.58 4.93
N GLU A 191 -2.44 -17.35 4.64
CA GLU A 191 -3.34 -16.59 5.51
C GLU A 191 -4.79 -17.09 5.41
N SER A 192 -5.56 -16.91 6.50
CA SER A 192 -7.03 -16.99 6.45
C SER A 192 -7.59 -16.00 5.40
N HIS A 193 -8.78 -16.28 4.87
CA HIS A 193 -9.38 -15.50 3.79
C HIS A 193 -9.34 -13.98 4.06
N TYR A 194 -9.19 -13.18 3.00
CA TYR A 194 -8.92 -11.73 3.00
C TYR A 194 -9.94 -10.83 3.76
N HIS A 195 -11.01 -11.42 4.32
CA HIS A 195 -12.05 -10.76 5.11
C HIS A 195 -12.28 -11.37 6.49
N ASP A 196 -11.47 -12.35 6.90
CA ASP A 196 -11.60 -12.93 8.22
C ASP A 196 -11.11 -11.92 9.26
N THR A 197 -12.01 -11.49 10.14
CA THR A 197 -11.70 -10.62 11.29
C THR A 197 -11.31 -11.43 12.53
N ALA A 198 -11.50 -12.75 12.50
CA ALA A 198 -11.09 -13.66 13.55
C ALA A 198 -9.61 -14.04 13.42
N LEU A 199 -8.93 -14.21 14.55
CA LEU A 199 -7.56 -14.72 14.58
C LEU A 199 -7.55 -16.21 14.24
N SER A 200 -6.65 -16.61 13.34
CA SER A 200 -6.29 -18.01 13.13
C SER A 200 -5.12 -18.40 14.03
N SER A 201 -4.83 -19.69 14.17
CA SER A 201 -3.77 -20.17 15.07
C SER A 201 -2.35 -19.68 14.75
N GLN A 202 -2.05 -19.26 13.50
CA GLN A 202 -0.68 -18.86 13.13
C GLN A 202 -0.55 -17.85 11.97
N TYR A 203 -1.56 -17.73 11.09
CA TYR A 203 -1.50 -16.91 9.88
C TYR A 203 -2.76 -16.05 9.72
N SER A 204 -2.97 -15.12 10.65
CA SER A 204 -4.09 -14.17 10.53
C SER A 204 -3.81 -13.11 9.46
N SER A 205 -4.89 -12.64 8.84
CA SER A 205 -4.80 -11.52 7.90
C SER A 205 -4.32 -10.25 8.61
N ALA A 206 -3.63 -9.36 7.88
CA ALA A 206 -3.27 -8.04 8.41
C ALA A 206 -4.51 -7.25 8.90
N SER A 207 -5.68 -7.47 8.30
CA SER A 207 -6.93 -6.85 8.71
C SER A 207 -7.41 -7.36 10.08
N ALA A 208 -7.34 -8.66 10.36
CA ALA A 208 -7.67 -9.22 11.67
C ALA A 208 -6.76 -8.64 12.77
N ILE A 209 -5.46 -8.56 12.50
CA ILE A 209 -4.48 -7.98 13.44
C ILE A 209 -4.80 -6.50 13.71
N ARG A 210 -5.13 -5.70 12.69
CA ARG A 210 -5.53 -4.30 12.88
C ARG A 210 -6.85 -4.18 13.65
N SER A 211 -7.81 -5.07 13.44
CA SER A 211 -9.05 -5.09 14.21
C SER A 211 -8.79 -5.37 15.69
N LEU A 212 -7.93 -6.34 16.02
CA LEU A 212 -7.52 -6.63 17.40
C LEU A 212 -6.91 -5.38 18.08
N LEU A 213 -6.01 -4.69 17.38
CA LEU A 213 -5.40 -3.44 17.88
C LEU A 213 -6.45 -2.33 18.11
N ALA A 214 -7.48 -2.26 17.27
CA ALA A 214 -8.56 -1.28 17.39
C ALA A 214 -9.49 -1.53 18.58
N TYR A 215 -9.83 -2.79 18.86
CA TYR A 215 -10.64 -3.15 20.03
C TYR A 215 -9.94 -2.74 21.33
N SER A 216 -8.64 -3.02 21.46
CA SER A 216 -7.82 -2.58 22.61
C SER A 216 -7.92 -1.10 22.91
N SER A 217 -7.92 -0.26 21.86
CA SER A 217 -7.92 1.19 22.02
C SER A 217 -9.28 1.73 22.45
N SER A 218 -10.35 0.99 22.13
CA SER A 218 -11.74 1.42 22.39
C SER A 218 -12.15 1.12 23.83
N SER A 219 -11.64 0.04 24.43
CA SER A 219 -11.87 -0.31 25.84
C SER A 219 -11.24 0.65 26.85
N ILE A 220 -10.32 1.52 26.41
CA ILE A 220 -9.61 2.48 27.28
C ILE A 220 -10.29 3.87 27.29
N HIS A 221 -11.20 4.16 26.36
CA HIS A 221 -11.81 5.49 26.20
C HIS A 221 -13.25 5.63 26.73
N THR A 222 -13.86 4.59 27.31
CA THR A 222 -15.12 4.73 28.06
C THR A 222 -14.86 5.07 29.53
N SER A 223 -14.25 6.23 29.78
CA SER A 223 -14.31 6.88 31.08
C SER A 223 -15.52 7.81 31.14
N SER A 224 -16.73 7.23 31.19
CA SER A 224 -17.91 7.82 31.86
C SER A 224 -19.14 6.93 31.68
N PHE A 225 -19.77 6.65 32.82
CA PHE A 225 -21.03 5.94 33.06
C PHE A 225 -20.97 4.41 33.09
N GLY A 226 -21.32 3.89 34.27
CA GLY A 226 -21.00 2.56 34.73
C GLY A 226 -21.73 1.44 34.02
N SER A 227 -20.96 0.43 33.64
CA SER A 227 -21.31 -0.98 33.81
C SER A 227 -20.04 -1.80 33.59
N THR A 228 -19.82 -2.77 34.46
CA THR A 228 -18.71 -3.72 34.49
C THR A 228 -18.63 -4.52 33.20
N PHE A 229 -17.68 -4.18 32.33
CA PHE A 229 -17.12 -5.10 31.33
C PHE A 229 -15.60 -4.98 31.37
N GLU A 230 -14.94 -6.14 31.44
CA GLU A 230 -13.53 -6.30 31.79
C GLU A 230 -12.59 -5.51 30.86
N ASN A 231 -11.74 -4.69 31.47
CA ASN A 231 -10.58 -4.09 30.83
C ASN A 231 -9.62 -5.20 30.41
N THR A 232 -9.61 -5.64 29.14
CA THR A 232 -8.55 -6.52 28.63
C THR A 232 -7.23 -5.75 28.63
N PRO A 233 -6.25 -6.09 29.49
CA PRO A 233 -4.97 -5.38 29.52
C PRO A 233 -4.18 -5.66 28.24
N PHE A 234 -3.30 -4.73 27.83
CA PHE A 234 -2.46 -4.89 26.63
C PHE A 234 -1.61 -6.19 26.66
N SER A 235 -1.31 -6.72 27.85
CA SER A 235 -0.66 -8.03 28.01
C SER A 235 -1.40 -9.18 27.34
N ASN A 236 -2.74 -9.16 27.32
CA ASN A 236 -3.54 -10.23 26.71
C ASN A 236 -3.49 -10.15 25.18
N ILE A 237 -3.60 -8.94 24.62
CA ILE A 237 -3.46 -8.69 23.17
C ILE A 237 -2.06 -9.05 22.70
N LEU A 238 -1.04 -8.71 23.48
CA LEU A 238 0.33 -9.06 23.18
C LEU A 238 0.52 -10.58 23.12
N GLY A 239 -0.07 -11.33 24.06
CA GLY A 239 -0.09 -12.79 24.02
C GLY A 239 -0.79 -13.36 22.76
N GLU A 240 -1.87 -12.73 22.32
CA GLU A 240 -2.52 -13.10 21.05
C GLU A 240 -1.62 -12.78 19.84
N LEU A 241 -0.96 -11.62 19.82
CA LEU A 241 -0.04 -11.20 18.77
C LEU A 241 1.23 -12.05 18.71
N GLU A 242 1.69 -12.62 19.83
CA GLU A 242 2.88 -13.50 19.91
C GLU A 242 2.80 -14.68 18.94
N SER A 243 1.60 -15.22 18.72
CA SER A 243 1.37 -16.30 17.75
C SER A 243 1.30 -15.82 16.29
N GLN A 244 1.13 -14.53 16.05
CA GLN A 244 0.83 -13.94 14.74
C GLN A 244 1.99 -13.18 14.11
N VAL A 245 2.95 -12.72 14.91
CA VAL A 245 4.13 -11.99 14.44
C VAL A 245 5.43 -12.73 14.77
N PRO A 246 6.51 -12.53 13.99
CA PRO A 246 7.81 -13.08 14.35
C PRO A 246 8.31 -12.54 15.69
N SER A 247 9.04 -13.36 16.44
CA SER A 247 9.55 -12.99 17.77
C SER A 247 10.43 -11.74 17.76
N CYS A 248 11.25 -11.56 16.72
CA CYS A 248 12.09 -10.37 16.55
C CYS A 248 11.30 -9.06 16.32
N CYS A 249 10.01 -9.15 15.99
CA CYS A 249 9.12 -7.99 15.87
C CYS A 249 8.38 -7.68 17.17
N LEU A 250 8.34 -8.61 18.15
CA LEU A 250 7.58 -8.42 19.38
C LEU A 250 8.14 -7.30 20.25
N GLU A 251 9.45 -7.20 20.38
CA GLU A 251 10.10 -6.11 21.13
C GLU A 251 9.70 -4.76 20.55
N LEU A 252 9.78 -4.61 19.22
CA LEU A 252 9.34 -3.41 18.51
C LEU A 252 7.87 -3.08 18.73
N LEU A 253 6.99 -4.09 18.82
CA LEU A 253 5.59 -3.87 19.16
C LEU A 253 5.45 -3.39 20.61
N LYS A 254 6.12 -4.03 21.56
CA LYS A 254 6.07 -3.67 22.99
C LYS A 254 6.57 -2.24 23.23
N ASP A 255 7.72 -1.90 22.64
CA ASP A 255 8.43 -0.63 22.91
C ASP A 255 7.71 0.59 22.31
N TYR A 256 7.04 0.42 21.17
CA TYR A 256 6.44 1.54 20.42
C TYR A 256 4.92 1.61 20.50
N HIS A 257 4.25 0.69 21.20
CA HIS A 257 2.81 0.73 21.40
C HIS A 257 2.41 1.92 22.27
N HIS A 258 1.38 2.65 21.86
CA HIS A 258 0.97 3.95 22.42
C HIS A 258 2.06 5.03 22.42
N VAL A 259 3.13 4.85 21.64
CA VAL A 259 4.18 5.86 21.41
C VAL A 259 4.18 6.27 19.94
N LEU A 260 4.14 5.29 19.02
CA LEU A 260 4.12 5.52 17.58
C LEU A 260 2.89 4.91 16.88
N TYR A 261 2.19 3.98 17.54
CA TYR A 261 1.07 3.24 16.96
C TYR A 261 0.11 2.76 18.08
N PRO A 262 -1.14 2.36 17.77
CA PRO A 262 -1.78 2.27 16.46
C PRO A 262 -2.32 3.61 15.92
N VAL A 263 -2.06 3.90 14.65
CA VAL A 263 -2.63 5.02 13.91
C VAL A 263 -3.87 4.58 13.13
N TYR A 264 -4.94 5.39 13.20
CA TYR A 264 -6.22 5.12 12.58
C TYR A 264 -6.61 6.21 11.58
N GLN A 265 -7.50 5.86 10.66
CA GLN A 265 -8.03 6.79 9.66
C GLN A 265 -8.68 8.04 10.30
N ASN A 266 -9.38 7.86 11.43
CA ASN A 266 -10.06 8.96 12.11
C ASN A 266 -9.12 9.96 12.80
N ASP A 267 -7.86 9.60 13.05
CA ASP A 267 -6.87 10.53 13.60
C ASP A 267 -6.59 11.71 12.65
N PHE A 268 -6.89 11.55 11.35
CA PHE A 268 -6.72 12.56 10.31
C PHE A 268 -7.98 13.41 10.05
N SER A 269 -9.06 13.22 10.82
CA SER A 269 -10.37 13.82 10.52
C SER A 269 -10.35 15.34 10.45
N LEU A 270 -9.65 16.00 11.39
CA LEU A 270 -9.58 17.47 11.42
C LEU A 270 -8.81 18.02 10.23
N ILE A 271 -7.69 17.39 9.86
CA ILE A 271 -6.87 17.78 8.71
C ILE A 271 -7.67 17.65 7.41
N LEU A 272 -8.37 16.52 7.23
CA LEU A 272 -9.23 16.32 6.07
C LEU A 272 -10.36 17.36 6.05
N LYS A 273 -11.08 17.54 7.16
CA LYS A 273 -12.18 18.52 7.26
C LYS A 273 -11.71 19.93 6.90
N TYR A 274 -10.56 20.35 7.43
CA TYR A 274 -9.93 21.62 7.07
C TYR A 274 -9.66 21.73 5.56
N LYS A 275 -9.11 20.69 4.92
CA LYS A 275 -8.85 20.69 3.47
C LYS A 275 -10.13 20.77 2.65
N LEU A 276 -11.21 20.13 3.11
CA LEU A 276 -12.51 20.13 2.44
C LEU A 276 -13.23 21.49 2.56
N LEU A 277 -13.21 22.11 3.74
CA LEU A 277 -13.86 23.41 3.99
C LEU A 277 -13.26 24.56 3.17
N ASN A 278 -12.00 24.44 2.75
CA ASN A 278 -11.27 25.47 2.02
C ASN A 278 -11.33 25.34 0.49
N LYS A 279 -12.29 24.59 -0.08
CA LYS A 279 -12.32 24.28 -1.51
C LYS A 279 -13.72 24.28 -2.11
N LYS A 280 -13.82 24.66 -3.38
CA LYS A 280 -15.04 24.59 -4.20
C LYS A 280 -15.10 23.29 -5.04
N PRO A 281 -16.28 22.85 -5.53
CA PRO A 281 -16.42 21.62 -6.33
C PRO A 281 -15.40 21.48 -7.47
N LYS A 282 -15.25 22.53 -8.29
CA LYS A 282 -14.32 22.57 -9.44
C LYS A 282 -12.86 22.37 -9.04
N GLU A 283 -12.49 22.72 -7.81
CA GLU A 283 -11.13 22.55 -7.30
C GLU A 283 -10.83 21.12 -6.83
N PHE A 284 -11.85 20.28 -6.62
CA PHE A 284 -11.64 18.89 -6.22
C PHE A 284 -11.32 18.00 -7.41
N ILE A 285 -11.84 18.31 -8.60
CA ILE A 285 -11.70 17.48 -9.82
C ILE A 285 -10.23 17.33 -10.26
N ARG A 286 -9.34 18.25 -9.86
CA ARG A 286 -7.89 18.16 -10.13
C ARG A 286 -7.18 17.06 -9.33
N TYR A 287 -7.76 16.58 -8.23
CA TYR A 287 -7.17 15.53 -7.40
C TYR A 287 -7.40 14.16 -8.01
N ASN A 288 -6.44 13.26 -7.83
CA ASN A 288 -6.54 11.91 -8.37
C ASN A 288 -7.71 11.13 -7.74
N ASP A 289 -8.32 10.21 -8.49
CA ASP A 289 -9.54 9.46 -8.14
C ASP A 289 -10.84 10.29 -7.97
N VAL A 290 -10.80 11.63 -7.97
CA VAL A 290 -11.99 12.48 -7.83
C VAL A 290 -12.66 12.71 -9.20
N SER A 291 -13.90 12.23 -9.34
CA SER A 291 -14.79 12.57 -10.46
C SER A 291 -15.63 13.81 -10.16
N GLU A 292 -16.33 14.33 -11.16
CA GLU A 292 -17.23 15.48 -10.98
C GLU A 292 -18.39 15.13 -10.04
N GLU A 293 -18.96 13.94 -10.18
CA GLU A 293 -20.04 13.44 -9.32
C GLU A 293 -19.57 13.33 -7.87
N LEU A 294 -18.37 12.78 -7.64
CA LEU A 294 -17.80 12.67 -6.30
C LEU A 294 -17.49 14.06 -5.71
N ALA A 295 -16.97 14.99 -6.50
CA ALA A 295 -16.71 16.36 -6.06
C ALA A 295 -18.00 17.07 -5.62
N ASN A 296 -19.07 16.95 -6.40
CA ASN A 296 -20.38 17.52 -6.07
C ASN A 296 -20.94 16.89 -4.79
N ARG A 297 -20.83 15.56 -4.65
CA ARG A 297 -21.28 14.84 -3.46
C ARG A 297 -20.49 15.20 -2.19
N ILE A 298 -19.18 15.39 -2.31
CA ILE A 298 -18.34 15.87 -1.20
C ILE A 298 -18.87 17.20 -0.67
N CYS A 299 -19.20 18.15 -1.56
CA CYS A 299 -19.72 19.44 -1.16
C CYS A 299 -21.13 19.36 -0.57
N SER A 300 -22.03 18.56 -1.16
CA SER A 300 -23.41 18.44 -0.67
C SER A 300 -23.49 17.81 0.71
N CYS A 301 -22.58 16.88 1.03
CA CYS A 301 -22.57 16.14 2.30
C CYS A 301 -21.67 16.78 3.37
N LEU A 302 -20.98 17.90 3.08
CA LEU A 302 -19.93 18.42 3.96
C LEU A 302 -20.42 18.83 5.35
N ASN A 303 -21.68 19.26 5.47
CA ASN A 303 -22.30 19.62 6.74
C ASN A 303 -22.50 18.39 7.66
N ASP A 304 -22.59 17.19 7.07
CA ASP A 304 -22.76 15.92 7.78
C ASP A 304 -21.42 15.22 8.08
N PHE A 305 -20.29 15.93 7.89
CA PHE A 305 -18.97 15.41 8.22
C PHE A 305 -18.81 15.30 9.74
N PHE A 306 -18.80 14.05 10.23
CA PHE A 306 -18.48 13.73 11.63
C PHE A 306 -17.02 13.33 11.80
N ASN A 307 -16.56 12.31 11.07
CA ASN A 307 -15.17 11.88 11.05
C ASN A 307 -14.79 11.29 9.69
N TYR A 308 -13.50 11.05 9.46
CA TYR A 308 -13.01 10.58 8.16
C TYR A 308 -13.71 9.27 7.73
N LYS A 309 -13.70 8.23 8.57
CA LYS A 309 -14.29 6.93 8.21
C LYS A 309 -15.78 7.07 7.86
N GLN A 310 -16.56 7.73 8.72
CA GLN A 310 -17.99 7.96 8.50
C GLN A 310 -18.24 8.74 7.21
N PHE A 311 -17.42 9.76 6.92
CA PHE A 311 -17.60 10.54 5.70
C PHE A 311 -17.32 9.69 4.45
N CYS A 312 -16.37 8.76 4.50
CA CYS A 312 -16.15 7.83 3.40
C CYS A 312 -17.37 6.93 3.14
N GLU A 313 -18.06 6.50 4.19
CA GLU A 313 -19.28 5.68 4.11
C GLU A 313 -20.45 6.50 3.55
N LEU A 314 -20.61 7.75 4.01
CA LEU A 314 -21.63 8.68 3.52
C LEU A 314 -21.52 8.96 2.01
N LEU A 315 -20.28 9.04 1.50
CA LEU A 315 -20.02 9.29 0.08
C LEU A 315 -20.24 8.05 -0.81
N LYS A 316 -20.41 6.86 -0.24
CA LYS A 316 -20.52 5.60 -1.01
C LYS A 316 -21.79 5.56 -1.87
N THR A 317 -21.61 5.28 -3.15
CA THR A 317 -22.70 4.97 -4.11
C THR A 317 -22.48 3.58 -4.72
N ARG A 318 -23.42 3.08 -5.52
CA ARG A 318 -23.32 1.74 -6.15
C ARG A 318 -22.17 1.67 -7.16
N GLU A 319 -21.92 2.76 -7.87
CA GLU A 319 -20.99 2.88 -9.00
C GLU A 319 -19.53 3.02 -8.54
N VAL A 320 -19.30 3.54 -7.34
CA VAL A 320 -17.97 3.85 -6.80
C VAL A 320 -17.62 2.89 -5.66
N THR A 321 -16.41 2.32 -5.69
CA THR A 321 -15.94 1.42 -4.61
C THR A 321 -15.52 2.20 -3.37
N GLN A 322 -15.61 1.56 -2.19
CA GLN A 322 -15.18 2.18 -0.93
C GLN A 322 -13.70 2.62 -0.99
N THR A 323 -12.84 1.76 -1.54
CA THR A 323 -11.42 2.03 -1.70
C THR A 323 -11.16 3.26 -2.57
N ARG A 324 -11.95 3.47 -3.63
CA ARG A 324 -11.80 4.66 -4.48
C ARG A 324 -12.15 5.93 -3.73
N ILE A 325 -13.18 5.91 -2.88
CA ILE A 325 -13.54 7.06 -2.03
C ILE A 325 -12.44 7.35 -1.00
N ASN A 326 -11.93 6.32 -0.33
CA ASN A 326 -10.83 6.44 0.61
C ASN A 326 -9.61 7.12 -0.05
N ARG A 327 -9.19 6.61 -1.21
CA ARG A 327 -8.09 7.19 -2.01
C ARG A 327 -8.38 8.62 -2.43
N ALA A 328 -9.58 8.91 -2.94
CA ALA A 328 -9.96 10.25 -3.37
C ALA A 328 -9.83 11.28 -2.23
N LEU A 329 -10.38 10.98 -1.05
CA LEU A 329 -10.25 11.85 0.12
C LEU A 329 -8.80 11.97 0.61
N LEU A 330 -8.03 10.88 0.54
CA LEU A 330 -6.61 10.88 0.90
C LEU A 330 -5.81 11.76 -0.07
N HIS A 331 -6.07 11.66 -1.38
CA HIS A 331 -5.44 12.48 -2.39
C HIS A 331 -5.76 13.97 -2.21
N ILE A 332 -6.99 14.31 -1.81
CA ILE A 332 -7.35 15.68 -1.43
C ILE A 332 -6.53 16.14 -0.22
N MET A 333 -6.44 15.31 0.82
CA MET A 333 -5.70 15.62 2.05
C MET A 333 -4.21 15.87 1.77
N LEU A 334 -3.58 14.97 1.01
CA LEU A 334 -2.14 14.99 0.68
C LEU A 334 -1.79 15.88 -0.52
N GLY A 335 -2.80 16.44 -1.19
CA GLY A 335 -2.58 17.29 -2.36
C GLY A 335 -2.12 16.55 -3.62
N ILE A 336 -2.48 15.27 -3.78
CA ILE A 336 -2.10 14.43 -4.93
C ILE A 336 -3.00 14.75 -6.12
N LYS A 337 -2.44 15.44 -7.12
CA LYS A 337 -3.13 15.91 -8.33
C LYS A 337 -2.91 14.98 -9.53
N LYS A 338 -3.90 14.90 -10.42
CA LYS A 338 -3.87 14.09 -11.66
C LYS A 338 -2.67 14.46 -12.54
N GLU A 339 -2.49 15.75 -12.80
CA GLU A 339 -1.41 16.30 -13.62
C GLU A 339 0.00 15.87 -13.15
N ASN A 340 0.23 15.84 -11.83
CA ASN A 340 1.52 15.43 -11.27
C ASN A 340 1.80 13.95 -11.53
N ILE A 341 0.76 13.11 -11.40
CA ILE A 341 0.87 11.67 -11.66
C ILE A 341 1.10 11.45 -13.16
N GLU A 342 0.32 12.09 -14.02
CA GLU A 342 0.45 11.99 -15.48
C GLU A 342 1.85 12.39 -15.96
N THR A 343 2.35 13.53 -15.48
CA THR A 343 3.71 14.01 -15.78
C THR A 343 4.77 13.00 -15.35
N SER A 344 4.68 12.50 -14.11
CA SER A 344 5.62 11.50 -13.58
C SER A 344 5.59 10.21 -14.40
N THR A 345 4.38 9.80 -14.77
CA THR A 345 4.07 8.58 -15.50
C THR A 345 4.57 8.62 -16.95
N GLN A 346 4.51 9.78 -17.61
CA GLN A 346 5.06 10.01 -18.94
C GLN A 346 6.60 10.06 -18.95
N GLN A 347 7.20 10.58 -17.88
CA GLN A 347 8.67 10.71 -17.74
C GLN A 347 9.35 9.45 -17.15
N GLY A 348 8.73 8.28 -17.28
CA GLY A 348 9.34 7.00 -16.86
C GLY A 348 8.96 6.52 -15.45
N GLY A 349 7.92 7.10 -14.85
CA GLY A 349 7.32 6.65 -13.59
C GLY A 349 8.10 7.13 -12.36
N HIS A 350 9.23 6.48 -12.09
CA HIS A 350 9.91 6.62 -10.81
C HIS A 350 11.28 7.30 -10.95
N PHE A 351 11.71 8.15 -10.00
CA PHE A 351 12.86 9.04 -10.24
C PHE A 351 14.04 8.84 -9.31
N TYR A 352 13.88 8.07 -8.23
CA TYR A 352 14.91 7.86 -7.23
C TYR A 352 14.64 6.57 -6.47
N ALA A 353 15.67 6.00 -5.85
CA ALA A 353 15.56 4.86 -4.96
C ALA A 353 15.70 5.34 -3.51
N ARG A 354 14.57 5.59 -2.83
CA ARG A 354 14.58 6.09 -1.45
C ARG A 354 14.76 4.93 -0.46
N LEU A 355 15.96 4.82 0.11
CA LEU A 355 16.30 3.73 1.03
C LEU A 355 15.76 4.04 2.44
N LEU A 356 14.88 3.17 2.96
CA LEU A 356 14.41 3.24 4.34
C LEU A 356 15.37 2.54 5.30
N GLY A 357 15.97 1.43 4.86
CA GLY A 357 16.91 0.66 5.66
C GLY A 357 17.52 -0.54 4.94
N PHE A 358 18.58 -1.08 5.53
CA PHE A 358 19.27 -2.27 5.04
C PHE A 358 19.85 -3.10 6.20
N ARG A 359 20.16 -4.37 5.93
CA ARG A 359 20.89 -5.23 6.86
C ARG A 359 22.40 -5.10 6.68
N LYS A 360 23.14 -4.95 7.78
CA LYS A 360 24.60 -4.79 7.74
C LYS A 360 25.30 -5.99 7.09
N ASP A 361 24.83 -7.21 7.35
CA ASP A 361 25.35 -8.44 6.74
C ASP A 361 25.05 -8.58 5.22
N ARG A 362 24.34 -7.62 4.64
CA ARG A 362 23.95 -7.55 3.23
C ARG A 362 24.28 -6.21 2.58
N GLU A 363 25.11 -5.38 3.21
CA GLU A 363 25.49 -4.04 2.73
C GLU A 363 26.07 -4.03 1.31
N LYS A 364 26.67 -5.15 0.86
CA LYS A 364 27.19 -5.33 -0.51
C LYS A 364 26.13 -5.11 -1.60
N ILE A 365 24.84 -5.11 -1.26
CA ILE A 365 23.76 -4.77 -2.19
C ILE A 365 23.74 -3.28 -2.57
N LEU A 366 24.17 -2.38 -1.68
CA LEU A 366 24.11 -0.93 -1.94
C LEU A 366 25.09 -0.50 -3.04
N PRO A 367 26.38 -0.90 -3.03
CA PRO A 367 27.28 -0.62 -4.16
C PRO A 367 26.80 -1.22 -5.49
N LEU A 368 26.16 -2.39 -5.44
CA LEU A 368 25.59 -3.03 -6.62
C LEU A 368 24.46 -2.17 -7.22
N ILE A 369 23.57 -1.63 -6.38
CA ILE A 369 22.52 -0.69 -6.78
C ILE A 369 23.16 0.57 -7.36
N SER A 370 24.07 1.22 -6.62
CA SER A 370 24.69 2.48 -7.08
C SER A 370 25.42 2.33 -8.42
N LYS A 371 25.97 1.15 -8.73
CA LYS A 371 26.67 0.89 -10.00
C LYS A 371 25.75 0.58 -11.18
N LYS A 372 24.63 -0.11 -10.95
CA LYS A 372 23.77 -0.63 -12.04
C LYS A 372 22.44 0.10 -12.20
N SER A 373 21.92 0.68 -11.13
CA SER A 373 20.63 1.36 -11.10
C SER A 373 20.63 2.59 -12.00
N SER A 374 19.54 2.76 -12.76
CA SER A 374 19.22 4.00 -13.46
C SER A 374 18.59 5.06 -12.55
N LEU A 375 18.30 4.71 -11.30
CA LEU A 375 17.75 5.59 -10.27
C LEU A 375 18.87 6.04 -9.32
N PRO A 376 18.96 7.35 -9.00
CA PRO A 376 19.82 7.82 -7.91
C PRO A 376 19.36 7.21 -6.59
N LEU A 377 20.30 6.62 -5.84
CA LEU A 377 20.06 6.07 -4.52
C LEU A 377 20.08 7.19 -3.49
N LEU A 378 18.96 7.41 -2.79
CA LEU A 378 18.87 8.41 -1.72
C LEU A 378 19.16 7.76 -0.38
N VAL A 379 20.32 8.08 0.19
CA VAL A 379 20.75 7.61 1.52
C VAL A 379 20.88 8.78 2.49
N ARG A 380 21.33 9.93 2.00
CA ARG A 380 21.63 11.13 2.79
C ARG A 380 20.84 12.34 2.30
N SER A 381 20.73 13.34 3.16
CA SER A 381 20.05 14.60 2.84
C SER A 381 20.68 15.34 1.66
N THR A 382 21.99 15.20 1.43
CA THR A 382 22.68 15.76 0.25
C THR A 382 22.19 15.15 -1.07
N ASP A 383 21.82 13.87 -1.07
CA ASP A 383 21.34 13.17 -2.26
C ASP A 383 19.95 13.70 -2.66
N ILE A 384 19.18 14.17 -1.68
CA ILE A 384 17.84 14.77 -1.86
C ILE A 384 17.95 16.14 -2.52
N GLU A 385 18.91 16.96 -2.11
CA GLU A 385 19.11 18.32 -2.62
C GLU A 385 19.49 18.35 -4.11
N ALA A 386 20.15 17.28 -4.60
CA ALA A 386 20.54 17.14 -5.99
C ALA A 386 19.36 16.88 -6.96
N LEU A 387 18.19 16.49 -6.44
CA LEU A 387 17.02 16.24 -7.28
C LEU A 387 16.41 17.54 -7.81
N THR A 388 16.01 17.52 -9.09
CA THR A 388 15.39 18.66 -9.77
C THR A 388 14.07 18.26 -10.45
N GLY A 389 13.32 19.24 -10.94
CA GLY A 389 12.11 19.02 -11.75
C GLY A 389 11.05 18.13 -11.09
N THR A 390 10.56 17.14 -11.85
CA THR A 390 9.50 16.21 -11.42
C THR A 390 9.95 15.33 -10.25
N ALA A 391 11.22 14.93 -10.20
CA ALA A 391 11.78 14.12 -9.11
C ALA A 391 11.69 14.85 -7.77
N LYS A 392 12.08 16.13 -7.75
CA LYS A 392 11.98 16.99 -6.56
C LYS A 392 10.52 17.17 -6.11
N LYS A 393 9.60 17.43 -7.05
CA LYS A 393 8.17 17.57 -6.74
C LYS A 393 7.59 16.30 -6.10
N MET A 394 7.92 15.13 -6.64
CA MET A 394 7.51 13.83 -6.10
C MET A 394 8.05 13.63 -4.67
N LEU A 395 9.35 13.88 -4.46
CA LEU A 395 9.94 13.73 -3.13
C LEU A 395 9.38 14.74 -2.11
N THR A 396 9.15 16.00 -2.50
CA THR A 396 8.49 16.98 -1.63
C THR A 396 7.11 16.50 -1.19
N GLN A 397 6.37 15.84 -2.08
CA GLN A 397 5.07 15.26 -1.75
C GLN A 397 5.18 14.08 -0.77
N ASP A 398 6.16 13.20 -0.95
CA ASP A 398 6.43 12.09 -0.02
C ASP A 398 6.81 12.62 1.38
N ILE A 399 7.69 13.62 1.43
CA ILE A 399 8.13 14.23 2.69
C ILE A 399 6.98 14.94 3.40
N LEU A 400 6.13 15.66 2.65
CA LEU A 400 4.92 16.26 3.21
C LEU A 400 3.99 15.20 3.80
N ALA A 401 3.79 14.09 3.09
CA ALA A 401 2.95 12.99 3.58
C ALA A 401 3.52 12.39 4.87
N SER A 402 4.82 12.09 4.93
CA SER A 402 5.45 11.55 6.14
C SER A 402 5.46 12.52 7.31
N ASN A 403 5.70 13.81 7.07
CA ASN A 403 5.61 14.83 8.11
C ASN A 403 4.16 14.96 8.64
N LEU A 404 3.16 14.93 7.77
CA LEU A 404 1.75 14.97 8.20
C LEU A 404 1.38 13.77 9.08
N TYR A 405 1.79 12.57 8.67
CA TYR A 405 1.58 11.36 9.45
C TYR A 405 2.28 11.43 10.81
N THR A 406 3.52 11.92 10.83
CA THR A 406 4.31 12.11 12.06
C THR A 406 3.66 13.15 12.97
N SER A 407 3.13 14.26 12.43
CA SER A 407 2.39 15.26 13.21
C SER A 407 1.16 14.67 13.89
N VAL A 408 0.43 13.79 13.21
CA VAL A 408 -0.71 13.09 13.81
C VAL A 408 -0.26 12.18 14.95
N ILE A 409 0.85 11.46 14.79
CA ILE A 409 1.43 10.65 15.87
C ILE A 409 1.81 11.52 17.07
N THR A 410 2.52 12.61 16.83
CA THR A 410 3.03 13.48 17.89
C THR A 410 1.90 14.15 18.66
N ASP A 411 0.84 14.54 17.96
CA ASP A 411 -0.34 15.12 18.59
C ASP A 411 -1.14 14.07 19.37
N LYS A 412 -1.24 12.85 18.85
CA LYS A 412 -1.97 11.72 19.46
C LYS A 412 -1.29 11.22 20.72
N TYR A 413 0.03 10.99 20.67
CA TYR A 413 0.80 10.37 21.75
C TYR A 413 1.68 11.34 22.55
N LYS A 414 1.62 12.65 22.24
CA LYS A 414 2.38 13.70 22.91
C LYS A 414 3.89 13.48 22.87
N THR A 415 4.39 13.03 21.73
CA THR A 415 5.82 12.80 21.47
C THR A 415 6.43 13.98 20.69
N ALA A 416 7.78 14.06 20.67
CA ALA A 416 8.47 15.09 19.91
C ALA A 416 8.36 14.88 18.40
N PHE A 417 8.14 15.98 17.65
CA PHE A 417 8.13 15.95 16.19
C PHE A 417 9.54 15.75 15.64
N ALA A 418 9.71 14.72 14.82
CA ALA A 418 10.96 14.40 14.19
C ALA A 418 10.82 14.50 12.67
N ASN A 419 11.37 15.57 12.10
CA ASN A 419 11.28 15.87 10.68
C ASN A 419 11.89 14.73 9.84
N GLU A 420 11.19 14.34 8.77
CA GLU A 420 11.59 13.28 7.85
C GLU A 420 13.00 13.48 7.26
N TYR A 421 13.46 14.71 7.03
CA TYR A 421 14.82 15.00 6.52
C TYR A 421 15.94 14.59 7.48
N ASN A 422 15.65 14.48 8.77
CA ASN A 422 16.62 14.21 9.83
C ASN A 422 16.62 12.74 10.26
N GLN A 423 15.78 11.90 9.63
CA GLN A 423 15.63 10.50 9.97
C GLN A 423 16.74 9.66 9.30
N PRO A 424 17.64 9.01 10.06
CA PRO A 424 18.72 8.22 9.47
C PRO A 424 18.18 6.95 8.82
N VAL A 425 18.91 6.42 7.84
CA VAL A 425 18.63 5.09 7.27
C VAL A 425 18.76 4.02 8.36
N ILE A 426 17.78 3.11 8.45
CA ILE A 426 17.77 2.03 9.44
C ILE A 426 18.85 1.00 9.09
N LYS A 427 19.64 0.61 10.09
CA LYS A 427 20.69 -0.41 9.95
C LYS A 427 20.46 -1.51 10.98
N VAL A 428 20.00 -2.66 10.50
CA VAL A 428 19.80 -3.87 11.33
C VAL A 428 21.03 -4.75 11.29
#